data_AF-J9EBA7-F1
#
_entry.id   AF-J9EBA7-F1
#
_cell.length_a   1.000
_cell.length_b   1.000
_cell.length_c   1.000
_cell.angle_alpha   90.00
_cell.angle_beta   90.00
_cell.angle_gamma   90.00
#
_symmetry.space_group_name_H-M   'P 1'
#
loop_
_entity.id
_entity.type
_entity.pdbx_description
1 polymer ?
#
loop_
_entity_poly.entity_id
_entity_poly.type
_entity_poly.pdbx_seq_one_letter_code
_entity_poly.pdbx_strand_id
1 'polypeptide(L)'
;MKTIDVTSDRWDCRISNDSAWNRLTGLLVGACFILLVMLISANYAEIVRYVHRNFSRRKARQSESSNSKHYQLSEPRYVREMTSSIIRVAVFHIICWLPFCFIVMIPTETCSLVLISIRTISRIDEHAWVLWILILANWLTYLNSALNWIFYVVLNRDLRELI
;
A
#
# COMPACT_ATOMS: atom_id res chain seq x y z
N MET A 1 -27.46 -4.89 19.80
CA MET A 1 -26.60 -5.30 18.68
C MET A 1 -25.17 -5.39 19.21
N LYS A 2 -24.60 -6.60 19.35
CA LYS A 2 -23.24 -6.79 19.92
C LYS A 2 -22.25 -7.01 18.78
N THR A 3 -21.30 -6.10 18.63
CA THR A 3 -20.23 -6.15 17.60
C THR A 3 -19.01 -6.93 18.08
N ILE A 4 -18.79 -6.98 19.40
CA ILE A 4 -17.73 -7.72 20.08
C ILE A 4 -18.38 -8.73 21.01
N ASP A 5 -17.93 -9.98 20.92
CA ASP A 5 -18.32 -11.05 21.81
C ASP A 5 -17.09 -11.60 22.53
N VAL A 6 -17.30 -12.32 23.62
CA VAL A 6 -16.20 -12.91 24.41
C VAL A 6 -16.27 -14.42 24.26
N THR A 7 -15.10 -15.04 24.17
CA THR A 7 -14.94 -16.51 24.22
C THR A 7 -15.54 -17.10 25.51
N SER A 8 -15.91 -18.39 25.47
CA SER A 8 -16.61 -19.06 26.59
C SER A 8 -15.79 -19.10 27.88
N ASP A 9 -14.46 -19.07 27.79
CA ASP A 9 -13.54 -19.00 28.92
C ASP A 9 -13.38 -17.56 29.45
N ARG A 10 -13.79 -16.55 28.67
CA ARG A 10 -13.67 -15.10 28.91
C ARG A 10 -12.26 -14.52 28.80
N TRP A 11 -11.34 -15.20 28.13
CA TRP A 11 -9.94 -14.74 28.03
C TRP A 11 -9.66 -13.97 26.73
N ASP A 12 -10.48 -14.19 25.69
CA ASP A 12 -10.28 -13.59 24.38
C ASP A 12 -11.56 -12.90 23.87
N CYS A 13 -11.38 -11.73 23.25
CA CYS A 13 -12.43 -11.02 22.54
C CYS A 13 -12.49 -11.50 21.08
N ARG A 14 -13.69 -11.70 20.55
CA ARG A 14 -13.96 -12.01 19.15
C ARG A 14 -14.85 -10.95 18.51
N ILE A 15 -14.61 -10.66 17.24
CA ILE A 15 -15.55 -9.84 16.45
C ILE A 15 -16.73 -10.73 16.06
N SER A 16 -17.94 -10.29 16.39
CA SER A 16 -19.18 -11.01 16.08
C SER A 16 -19.45 -10.99 14.58
N ASN A 17 -19.53 -12.15 13.94
CA ASN A 17 -19.73 -12.28 12.50
C ASN A 17 -21.16 -11.93 12.02
N ASP A 18 -22.14 -12.00 12.93
CA ASP A 18 -23.55 -11.70 12.65
C ASP A 18 -23.84 -10.20 12.51
N SER A 19 -22.86 -9.33 12.80
CA SER A 19 -23.09 -7.89 12.73
C SER A 19 -22.88 -7.37 11.30
N ALA A 20 -23.95 -6.87 10.68
CA ALA A 20 -23.90 -6.17 9.40
C ALA A 20 -22.89 -5.01 9.41
N TRP A 21 -22.63 -4.42 10.58
CA TRP A 21 -21.62 -3.39 10.79
C TRP A 21 -20.20 -3.88 10.48
N ASN A 22 -19.83 -5.08 10.89
CA ASN A 22 -18.46 -5.59 10.66
C ASN A 22 -18.22 -5.86 9.17
N ARG A 23 -19.24 -6.36 8.45
CA ARG A 23 -19.18 -6.51 6.99
C ARG A 23 -19.09 -5.15 6.28
N LEU A 24 -19.86 -4.16 6.74
CA LEU A 24 -19.81 -2.80 6.22
C LEU A 24 -18.44 -2.15 6.46
N THR A 25 -17.89 -2.27 7.66
CA THR A 25 -16.55 -1.78 7.99
C THR A 25 -15.51 -2.41 7.09
N GLY A 26 -15.59 -3.73 6.85
CA GLY A 26 -14.61 -4.38 5.98
C GLY A 26 -14.69 -3.92 4.53
N LEU A 27 -15.90 -3.75 3.99
CA LEU A 27 -16.12 -3.18 2.67
C LEU A 27 -15.63 -1.73 2.57
N LEU A 28 -15.88 -0.91 3.59
CA LEU A 28 -15.41 0.48 3.65
C LEU A 28 -13.88 0.56 3.66
N VAL A 29 -13.20 -0.26 4.47
CA VAL A 29 -11.74 -0.31 4.51
C VAL A 29 -11.16 -0.72 3.14
N GLY A 30 -11.72 -1.76 2.52
CA GLY A 30 -11.32 -2.17 1.17
C GLY A 30 -11.56 -1.08 0.12
N ALA A 31 -12.72 -0.44 0.14
CA ALA A 31 -13.07 0.64 -0.78
C ALA A 31 -12.15 1.86 -0.61
N CYS A 32 -11.87 2.28 0.62
CA CYS A 32 -10.93 3.36 0.92
C CYS A 32 -9.53 3.04 0.38
N PHE A 33 -9.04 1.82 0.57
CA PHE A 33 -7.73 1.41 0.07
C PHE A 33 -7.67 1.44 -1.47
N ILE A 34 -8.68 0.88 -2.15
CA ILE A 34 -8.74 0.91 -3.62
C ILE A 34 -8.79 2.35 -4.13
N LEU A 35 -9.59 3.21 -3.49
CA LEU A 35 -9.71 4.62 -3.87
C LEU A 35 -8.39 5.37 -3.69
N LEU A 36 -7.67 5.13 -2.58
CA LEU A 36 -6.35 5.68 -2.32
C LEU A 36 -5.34 5.26 -3.39
N VAL A 37 -5.29 3.97 -3.74
CA VAL A 37 -4.39 3.46 -4.79
C VAL A 37 -4.73 4.06 -6.15
N MET A 38 -6.03 4.16 -6.48
CA MET A 38 -6.49 4.79 -7.72
C MET A 38 -6.12 6.27 -7.79
N LEU A 39 -6.32 7.00 -6.69
CA LEU A 39 -6.00 8.43 -6.60
C LEU A 39 -4.48 8.65 -6.74
N ILE A 40 -3.67 7.87 -6.03
CA ILE A 40 -2.20 7.90 -6.16
C ILE A 40 -1.80 7.62 -7.61
N SER A 41 -2.33 6.57 -8.21
CA SER A 41 -2.02 6.17 -9.59
C SER A 41 -2.41 7.24 -10.61
N ALA A 42 -3.58 7.88 -10.44
CA ALA A 42 -4.06 8.94 -11.32
C ALA A 42 -3.19 10.20 -11.23
N ASN A 43 -2.92 10.68 -10.01
CA ASN A 43 -2.04 11.84 -9.79
C ASN A 43 -0.64 11.59 -10.40
N TYR A 44 -0.10 10.38 -10.24
CA TYR A 44 1.19 10.05 -10.84
C TYR A 44 1.15 9.97 -12.37
N ALA A 45 0.09 9.38 -12.93
CA ALA A 45 -0.08 9.35 -14.38
C ALA A 45 -0.14 10.77 -14.97
N GLU A 46 -0.74 11.73 -14.26
CA GLU A 46 -0.74 13.13 -14.67
C GLU A 46 0.64 13.78 -14.59
N ILE A 47 1.38 13.56 -13.50
CA ILE A 47 2.76 14.08 -13.36
C ILE A 47 3.65 13.57 -14.49
N VAL A 48 3.62 12.26 -14.75
CA VAL A 48 4.41 11.64 -15.82
C VAL A 48 3.99 12.17 -17.18
N ARG A 49 2.68 12.25 -17.47
CA ARG A 49 2.18 12.82 -18.73
C ARG A 49 2.60 14.28 -18.90
N TYR A 50 2.51 15.08 -17.85
CA TYR A 50 2.92 16.49 -17.86
C TYR A 50 4.40 16.63 -18.21
N VAL A 51 5.26 15.87 -17.54
CA VAL A 51 6.71 15.92 -17.75
C VAL A 51 7.09 15.40 -19.14
N HIS A 52 6.53 14.27 -19.56
CA HIS A 52 6.80 13.70 -20.88
C HIS A 52 6.35 14.64 -22.00
N ARG A 53 5.19 15.31 -21.83
CA ARG A 53 4.72 16.34 -22.77
C ARG A 53 5.65 17.55 -22.82
N ASN A 54 6.11 18.03 -21.66
CA ASN A 54 7.04 19.16 -21.61
C ASN A 54 8.40 18.81 -22.24
N PHE A 55 8.92 17.60 -22.01
CA PHE A 55 10.16 17.11 -22.62
C PHE A 55 10.02 16.95 -24.14
N SER A 56 8.93 16.33 -24.61
CA SER A 56 8.64 16.19 -26.04
C SER A 56 8.62 17.55 -26.76
N ARG A 57 8.01 18.59 -26.14
CA ARG A 57 8.03 19.96 -26.67
C ARG A 57 9.44 20.56 -26.74
N ARG A 58 10.30 20.31 -25.74
CA ARG A 58 11.70 20.78 -25.74
C ARG A 58 12.53 20.07 -26.81
N LYS A 59 12.33 18.76 -26.98
CA LYS A 59 12.98 17.95 -28.03
C LYS A 59 12.59 18.42 -29.44
N ALA A 60 11.30 18.71 -29.66
CA ALA A 60 10.81 19.24 -30.94
C ALA A 60 11.46 20.59 -31.29
N ARG A 61 11.57 21.50 -30.32
CA ARG A 61 12.19 22.84 -30.53
C ARG A 61 13.69 22.79 -30.82
N GLN A 62 14.43 21.82 -30.26
CA GLN A 62 15.86 21.65 -30.55
C GLN A 62 16.14 20.95 -31.88
N SER A 63 15.21 20.08 -32.33
CA SER A 63 15.28 19.44 -33.65
C SER A 63 15.18 20.44 -34.80
N GLU A 64 14.45 21.54 -34.63
CA GLU A 64 14.38 22.61 -35.64
C GLU A 64 15.61 23.51 -35.64
N SER A 65 16.35 23.58 -34.53
CA SER A 65 17.47 24.51 -34.34
C SER A 65 18.86 23.91 -34.60
N SER A 66 19.01 22.60 -34.79
CA SER A 66 20.34 21.96 -34.92
C SER A 66 20.44 20.90 -36.02
N ASN A 67 21.11 21.27 -37.11
CA ASN A 67 21.62 20.35 -38.13
C ASN A 67 22.96 19.69 -37.71
N SER A 68 23.21 19.56 -36.40
CA SER A 68 24.52 19.13 -35.90
C SER A 68 24.44 18.35 -34.60
N LYS A 69 24.92 17.11 -34.70
CA LYS A 69 25.41 16.22 -33.63
C LYS A 69 24.36 15.77 -32.61
N HIS A 70 24.02 14.48 -32.73
CA HIS A 70 23.39 13.62 -31.73
C HIS A 70 23.93 13.86 -30.31
N TYR A 71 23.31 14.78 -29.57
CA TYR A 71 23.26 14.67 -28.12
C TYR A 71 21.99 13.88 -27.81
N GLN A 72 22.15 12.61 -27.44
CA GLN A 72 21.10 11.89 -26.73
C GLN A 72 20.80 12.71 -25.47
N LEU A 73 19.77 13.55 -25.51
CA LEU A 73 19.16 14.05 -24.30
C LEU A 73 18.61 12.83 -23.58
N SER A 74 19.41 12.33 -22.64
CA SER A 74 18.99 11.40 -21.61
C SER A 74 17.67 11.91 -21.06
N GLU A 75 16.66 11.04 -21.02
CA GLU A 75 15.45 11.23 -20.22
C GLU A 75 15.86 11.92 -18.90
N PRO A 76 15.17 13.00 -18.47
CA PRO A 76 15.61 13.78 -17.32
C PRO A 76 15.79 12.81 -16.14
N ARG A 77 17.06 12.50 -15.82
CA ARG A 77 17.46 11.47 -14.85
C ARG A 77 16.70 11.69 -13.54
N TYR A 78 16.52 12.96 -13.18
CA TYR A 78 15.65 13.44 -12.11
C TYR A 78 14.27 12.77 -12.06
N VAL A 79 13.54 12.77 -13.17
CA VAL A 79 12.13 12.37 -13.21
C VAL A 79 12.05 10.86 -13.08
N ARG A 80 13.00 10.13 -13.67
CA ARG A 80 13.10 8.68 -13.55
C ARG A 80 13.49 8.25 -12.13
N GLU A 81 14.38 8.98 -11.47
CA GLU A 81 14.78 8.71 -10.09
C GLU A 81 13.65 9.02 -9.11
N MET A 82 13.02 10.19 -9.23
CA MET A 82 11.88 10.58 -8.41
C MET A 82 10.68 9.65 -8.61
N THR A 83 10.37 9.23 -9.85
CA THR A 83 9.32 8.23 -10.11
C THR A 83 9.68 6.84 -9.59
N SER A 84 10.96 6.42 -9.65
CA SER A 84 11.39 5.15 -9.08
C SER A 84 11.21 5.11 -7.57
N SER A 85 11.60 6.18 -6.86
CA SER A 85 11.43 6.28 -5.40
C SER A 85 9.97 6.23 -5.00
N ILE A 86 9.11 6.96 -5.72
CA ILE A 86 7.66 6.95 -5.52
C ILE A 86 7.02 5.59 -5.77
N ILE A 87 7.37 4.93 -6.89
CA ILE A 87 6.81 3.63 -7.24
C ILE A 87 7.18 2.61 -6.17
N ARG A 88 8.41 2.68 -5.62
CA ARG A 88 8.82 1.86 -4.48
C ARG A 88 7.93 2.07 -3.26
N VAL A 89 7.58 3.32 -2.92
CA VAL A 89 6.65 3.62 -1.81
C VAL A 89 5.26 3.06 -2.07
N ALA A 90 4.73 3.25 -3.28
CA ALA A 90 3.40 2.76 -3.66
C ALA A 90 3.33 1.22 -3.64
N VAL A 91 4.33 0.56 -4.23
CA VAL A 91 4.44 -0.91 -4.21
C VAL A 91 4.56 -1.42 -2.78
N PHE A 92 5.37 -0.76 -1.94
CA PHE A 92 5.50 -1.14 -0.53
C PHE A 92 4.17 -0.99 0.23
N HIS A 93 3.44 0.11 0.02
CA HIS A 93 2.12 0.31 0.62
C HIS A 93 1.12 -0.76 0.16
N ILE A 94 1.14 -1.12 -1.13
CA ILE A 94 0.30 -2.19 -1.67
C ILE A 94 0.64 -3.52 -0.99
N ILE A 95 1.92 -3.90 -0.93
CA ILE A 95 2.35 -5.14 -0.29
C ILE A 95 1.94 -5.19 1.18
N CYS A 96 2.01 -4.06 1.89
CA CYS A 96 1.70 -4.01 3.31
C CYS A 96 0.21 -4.03 3.64
N TRP A 97 -0.63 -3.42 2.79
CA TRP A 97 -2.05 -3.28 3.07
C TRP A 97 -2.93 -4.30 2.35
N LEU A 98 -2.53 -4.78 1.17
CA LEU A 98 -3.32 -5.70 0.36
C LEU A 98 -3.65 -7.02 1.08
N PRO A 99 -2.72 -7.67 1.81
CA PRO A 99 -3.05 -8.87 2.58
C PRO A 99 -4.12 -8.60 3.64
N PHE A 100 -4.03 -7.47 4.34
CA PHE A 100 -4.99 -7.08 5.37
C PHE A 100 -6.37 -6.76 4.78
N CYS A 101 -6.43 -6.00 3.68
CA CYS A 101 -7.68 -5.70 2.99
C CYS A 101 -8.40 -6.98 2.52
N PHE A 102 -7.65 -7.97 2.04
CA PHE A 102 -8.22 -9.25 1.62
C PHE A 102 -8.83 -10.02 2.80
N ILE A 103 -8.13 -10.07 3.95
CA ILE A 103 -8.62 -10.72 5.18
C ILE A 103 -9.89 -10.04 5.69
N VAL A 104 -9.91 -8.72 5.71
CA VAL A 104 -11.04 -7.94 6.21
C VAL A 104 -12.27 -8.05 5.30
N MET A 105 -12.08 -8.32 4.01
CA MET A 105 -13.16 -8.54 3.04
C MET A 105 -13.77 -9.95 3.13
N ILE A 106 -13.02 -10.94 3.66
CA ILE A 106 -13.49 -12.31 3.91
C ILE A 106 -13.51 -12.57 5.42
N PRO A 107 -14.50 -12.03 6.17
CA PRO A 107 -14.61 -12.26 7.60
C PRO A 107 -15.05 -13.71 7.86
N THR A 108 -14.10 -14.57 8.23
CA THR A 108 -14.38 -15.88 8.83
C THR A 108 -14.17 -15.79 10.35
N GLU A 109 -14.85 -16.66 11.10
CA GLU A 109 -14.71 -16.75 12.58
C GLU A 109 -13.24 -16.97 13.02
N THR A 110 -12.46 -17.67 12.21
CA THR A 110 -11.04 -17.91 12.46
C THR A 110 -10.20 -16.66 12.25
N CYS A 111 -10.50 -15.85 11.23
CA CYS A 111 -9.84 -14.57 11.01
C CYS A 111 -10.11 -13.59 12.15
N SER A 112 -11.37 -13.46 12.61
CA SER A 112 -11.72 -12.51 13.67
C SER A 112 -11.04 -12.79 15.01
N LEU A 113 -10.84 -14.07 15.35
CA LEU A 113 -10.13 -14.48 16.57
C LEU A 113 -8.62 -14.20 16.48
N VAL A 114 -8.00 -14.48 15.33
CA VAL A 114 -6.54 -14.34 15.14
C VAL A 114 -6.13 -12.87 14.98
N LEU A 115 -7.02 -12.02 14.49
CA LEU A 115 -6.80 -10.57 14.47
C LEU A 115 -6.64 -9.96 15.87
N ILE A 116 -7.23 -10.58 16.90
CA ILE A 116 -7.33 -10.00 18.25
C ILE A 116 -6.49 -10.76 19.27
N SER A 117 -6.33 -12.09 19.14
CA SER A 117 -5.59 -12.90 20.09
C SER A 117 -4.63 -13.88 19.44
N ILE A 118 -3.38 -13.81 19.88
CA ILE A 118 -2.28 -14.71 19.48
C ILE A 118 -2.42 -16.08 20.19
N ARG A 119 -3.12 -16.14 21.33
CA ARG A 119 -3.19 -17.36 22.17
C ARG A 119 -3.90 -18.52 21.46
N THR A 120 -4.90 -18.20 20.63
CA THR A 120 -5.69 -19.17 19.86
C THR A 120 -4.86 -19.96 18.84
N ILE A 121 -3.70 -19.44 18.41
CA ILE A 121 -2.81 -20.10 17.43
C ILE A 121 -2.25 -21.42 17.97
N SER A 122 -2.00 -21.53 19.27
CA SER A 122 -1.48 -22.77 19.87
C SER A 122 -2.49 -23.93 19.91
N ARG A 123 -3.77 -23.65 19.61
CA ARG A 123 -4.88 -24.59 19.81
C ARG A 123 -5.43 -25.16 18.50
N ILE A 124 -5.06 -24.59 17.35
CA ILE A 124 -5.57 -24.96 16.02
C ILE A 124 -4.41 -25.55 15.21
N ASP A 125 -4.30 -26.88 15.21
CA ASP A 125 -3.17 -27.61 14.59
C ASP A 125 -3.37 -27.85 13.08
N GLU A 126 -4.63 -27.90 12.61
CA GLU A 126 -4.94 -28.39 11.26
C GLU A 126 -4.59 -27.41 10.12
N HIS A 127 -4.46 -26.10 10.39
CA HIS A 127 -4.21 -25.06 9.36
C HIS A 127 -3.20 -23.98 9.78
N ALA A 128 -2.09 -24.38 10.41
CA ALA A 128 -1.05 -23.48 10.92
C ALA A 128 -0.57 -22.42 9.90
N TRP A 129 -0.49 -22.77 8.61
CA TRP A 129 -0.03 -21.84 7.57
C TRP A 129 -0.96 -20.64 7.34
N VAL A 130 -2.29 -20.83 7.46
CA VAL A 130 -3.27 -19.75 7.30
C VAL A 130 -3.16 -18.74 8.46
N LEU A 131 -2.92 -19.26 9.67
CA LEU A 131 -2.69 -18.46 10.88
C LEU A 131 -1.45 -17.59 10.76
N TRP A 132 -0.35 -18.13 10.24
CA TRP A 132 0.86 -17.35 9.98
C TRP A 132 0.62 -16.23 8.95
N ILE A 133 -0.16 -16.48 7.90
CA ILE A 133 -0.52 -15.44 6.91
C ILE A 133 -1.32 -14.31 7.56
N LEU A 134 -2.26 -14.63 8.47
CA LEU A 134 -3.05 -13.64 9.21
C LEU A 134 -2.17 -12.76 10.10
N ILE A 135 -1.26 -13.36 10.85
CA ILE A 135 -0.30 -12.64 11.70
C ILE A 135 0.60 -11.75 10.85
N LEU A 136 1.14 -12.31 9.76
CA LEU A 136 2.02 -11.61 8.84
C LEU A 136 1.29 -10.40 8.24
N ALA A 137 0.07 -10.58 7.73
CA ALA A 137 -0.73 -9.51 7.17
C ALA A 137 -1.01 -8.39 8.19
N ASN A 138 -1.34 -8.74 9.43
CA ASN A 138 -1.56 -7.75 10.48
C ASN A 138 -0.25 -7.01 10.82
N TRP A 139 0.86 -7.75 10.94
CA TRP A 139 2.19 -7.18 11.20
C TRP A 139 2.66 -6.24 10.08
N LEU A 140 2.39 -6.56 8.82
CA LEU A 140 2.74 -5.70 7.68
C LEU A 140 2.07 -4.31 7.77
N THR A 141 0.85 -4.21 8.29
CA THR A 141 0.19 -2.89 8.47
C THR A 141 0.90 -2.03 9.52
N TYR A 142 1.37 -2.64 10.62
CA TYR A 142 2.19 -1.97 11.62
C TYR A 142 3.56 -1.59 11.06
N LEU A 143 4.18 -2.47 10.27
CA LEU A 143 5.44 -2.19 9.60
C LEU A 143 5.29 -0.99 8.64
N ASN A 144 4.19 -0.90 7.90
CA ASN A 144 3.93 0.25 7.02
C ASN A 144 3.92 1.57 7.79
N SER A 145 3.25 1.58 8.94
CA SER A 145 3.18 2.76 9.81
C SER A 145 4.55 3.15 10.36
N ALA A 146 5.40 2.15 10.68
CA ALA A 146 6.75 2.36 11.17
C ALA A 146 7.75 2.80 10.09
N LEU A 147 7.51 2.51 8.81
CA LEU A 147 8.44 2.83 7.71
C LEU A 147 8.14 4.15 6.99
N ASN A 148 7.03 4.82 7.33
CA ASN A 148 6.69 6.13 6.77
C ASN A 148 7.84 7.16 6.88
N TRP A 149 8.54 7.22 8.02
CA TRP A 149 9.66 8.16 8.21
C TRP A 149 10.84 7.86 7.29
N ILE A 150 11.11 6.59 6.97
CA ILE A 150 12.20 6.20 6.06
C ILE A 150 11.92 6.71 4.65
N PHE A 151 10.66 6.62 4.21
CA PHE A 151 10.26 7.17 2.91
C PHE A 151 10.45 8.68 2.85
N TYR A 152 10.12 9.41 3.92
CA TYR A 152 10.37 10.85 3.97
C TYR A 152 11.86 11.18 3.95
N VAL A 153 12.70 10.41 4.64
CA VAL A 153 14.15 10.62 4.63
C VAL A 153 14.75 10.34 3.25
N VAL A 154 14.36 9.24 2.61
CA VAL A 154 14.82 8.88 1.25
C VAL A 154 14.35 9.93 0.25
N LEU A 155 13.08 10.34 0.28
CA LEU A 155 12.54 11.37 -0.62
C LEU A 155 13.24 12.72 -0.43
N ASN A 156 13.52 13.12 0.82
CA ASN A 156 14.24 14.36 1.11
C ASN A 156 15.70 14.31 0.67
N ARG A 157 16.33 13.12 0.69
CA ARG A 157 17.68 12.94 0.16
C ARG A 157 17.69 13.06 -1.35
N ASP A 158 16.75 12.40 -2.03
CA ASP A 158 16.60 12.48 -3.49
C ASP A 158 16.31 13.91 -3.96
N LEU A 159 15.50 14.67 -3.22
CA LEU A 159 15.26 16.10 -3.48
C LEU A 159 16.52 16.96 -3.28
N ARG A 160 17.34 16.64 -2.28
CA ARG A 160 18.57 17.38 -1.95
C ARG A 160 19.70 17.09 -2.94
N GLU A 161 19.80 15.87 -3.44
CA GLU A 161 20.77 15.52 -4.49
C GLU A 161 20.45 16.22 -5.84
N LEU A 162 19.32 16.93 -5.91
CA LEU A 162 18.80 17.58 -7.09
C LEU A 162 18.82 19.11 -7.09
N ILE A 163 19.07 19.74 -5.94
CA ILE A 163 19.30 21.18 -5.79
C ILE A 163 20.80 21.42 -5.80
#